data_AF-A0A4Q6BQM2-F1
#
_entry.id   AF-A0A4Q6BQM2-F1
#
_cell.length_a   1.000
_cell.length_b   1.000
_cell.length_c   1.000
_cell.angle_alpha   90.00
_cell.angle_beta   90.00
_cell.angle_gamma   90.00
#
_symmetry.space_group_name_H-M   'P 1'
#
loop_
_entity.id
_entity.type
_entity.pdbx_description
1 polymer ?
#
loop_
_entity_poly.entity_id
_entity_poly.type
_entity_poly.pdbx_seq_one_letter_code
_entity_poly.pdbx_strand_id
1 'polypeptide(L)'
;MTAGLRGASAESLAQLRQRLAGATDAARVGDDLFGVAALLRAEPSLRRIATDAATDAAAKSGLVRSVLEGKVAAESLDLAGAAAGLRWTASRDLADALEHLGVEAIVSSAGDAGRLEDELFSVGQLVNDNHELRNALSDPARSASDKAALLTALLDGKALPAT
;
A
#
# COMPACT_ATOMS: atom_id res chain seq x y z
N MET A 1 0.83 7.85 8.07
CA MET A 1 2.11 7.15 8.31
C MET A 1 3.13 7.44 7.21
N THR A 2 3.56 8.70 7.07
CA THR A 2 4.71 9.11 6.22
C THR A 2 5.74 9.92 7.00
N ALA A 3 5.52 10.13 8.30
CA ALA A 3 6.35 10.94 9.19
C ALA A 3 7.83 10.45 9.29
N GLY A 4 8.18 9.35 8.62
CA GLY A 4 9.52 8.78 8.55
C GLY A 4 10.30 8.96 7.24
N LEU A 5 9.65 9.23 6.09
CA LEU A 5 10.37 9.27 4.80
C LEU A 5 11.10 10.59 4.61
N ARG A 6 12.42 10.54 4.37
CA ARG A 6 13.29 11.72 4.24
C ARG A 6 14.35 11.51 3.16
N GLY A 7 14.92 12.61 2.69
CA GLY A 7 16.00 12.58 1.69
C GLY A 7 15.57 11.85 0.43
N ALA A 8 16.41 10.92 -0.04
CA ALA A 8 16.17 10.15 -1.26
C ALA A 8 14.84 9.38 -1.25
N SER A 9 14.38 8.88 -0.09
CA SER A 9 13.08 8.21 0.00
C SER A 9 11.90 9.16 -0.24
N ALA A 10 11.98 10.40 0.25
CA ALA A 10 10.94 11.39 0.03
C ALA A 10 10.88 11.85 -1.44
N GLU A 11 12.05 12.02 -2.06
CA GLU A 11 12.17 12.33 -3.49
C GLU A 11 11.63 11.19 -4.36
N SER A 12 12.00 9.95 -4.05
CA SER A 12 11.51 8.76 -4.76
C SER A 12 9.99 8.61 -4.65
N LEU A 13 9.42 8.82 -3.45
CA LEU A 13 7.97 8.84 -3.28
C LEU A 13 7.30 9.94 -4.12
N ALA A 14 7.86 11.16 -4.14
CA ALA A 14 7.32 12.26 -4.94
C ALA A 14 7.33 11.93 -6.44
N GLN A 15 8.39 11.28 -6.94
CA GLN A 15 8.46 10.82 -8.32
C GLN A 15 7.42 9.73 -8.64
N LEU A 16 7.20 8.79 -7.72
CA LEU A 16 6.20 7.75 -7.90
C LEU A 16 4.77 8.29 -7.88
N ARG A 17 4.48 9.32 -7.06
CA ARG A 17 3.18 10.01 -7.08
C ARG A 17 2.83 10.60 -8.44
N GLN A 18 3.81 11.17 -9.14
CA GLN A 18 3.59 11.68 -10.50
C GLN A 18 3.17 10.58 -11.47
N ARG A 19 3.66 9.36 -11.29
CA ARG A 19 3.25 8.20 -12.10
C ARG A 19 1.85 7.71 -11.71
N LEU A 20 1.56 7.66 -10.41
CA LEU A 20 0.26 7.26 -9.89
C LEU A 20 -0.88 8.17 -10.40
N ALA A 21 -0.62 9.47 -10.54
CA ALA A 21 -1.61 10.43 -11.04
C ALA A 21 -2.13 10.12 -12.46
N GLY A 22 -1.43 9.28 -13.23
CA GLY A 22 -1.85 8.81 -14.55
C GLY A 22 -2.53 7.44 -14.55
N ALA A 23 -2.76 6.81 -13.39
CA ALA A 23 -3.38 5.49 -13.31
C ALA A 23 -4.84 5.52 -13.78
N THR A 24 -5.22 4.53 -14.59
CA THR A 24 -6.59 4.44 -15.13
C THR A 24 -7.54 3.67 -14.22
N ASP A 25 -7.02 2.72 -13.46
CA ASP A 25 -7.75 1.95 -12.45
C ASP A 25 -7.07 2.09 -11.09
N ALA A 26 -7.29 3.24 -10.45
CA ALA A 26 -6.67 3.58 -9.18
C ALA A 26 -7.04 2.62 -8.04
N ALA A 27 -8.25 2.04 -8.06
CA ALA A 27 -8.67 1.05 -7.07
C ALA A 27 -7.82 -0.22 -7.20
N ARG A 28 -7.70 -0.77 -8.42
CA ARG A 28 -6.89 -1.96 -8.66
C ARG A 28 -5.41 -1.74 -8.37
N VAL A 29 -4.88 -0.57 -8.74
CA VAL A 29 -3.50 -0.18 -8.41
C VAL A 29 -3.31 -0.14 -6.90
N GLY A 30 -4.25 0.43 -6.15
CA GLY A 30 -4.21 0.46 -4.69
C GLY A 30 -4.08 -0.92 -4.05
N ASP A 31 -4.96 -1.84 -4.43
CA ASP A 31 -4.96 -3.23 -3.94
C ASP A 31 -3.64 -3.95 -4.26
N ASP A 32 -3.18 -3.84 -5.50
CA ASP A 32 -1.92 -4.45 -5.93
C ASP A 32 -0.74 -3.90 -5.12
N LEU A 33 -0.69 -2.58 -4.90
CA LEU A 33 0.38 -1.94 -4.13
C LEU A 33 0.41 -2.38 -2.66
N PHE A 34 -0.75 -2.59 -2.03
CA PHE A 34 -0.81 -3.20 -0.69
C PHE A 34 -0.24 -4.62 -0.70
N GLY A 35 -0.60 -5.42 -1.70
CA GLY A 35 -0.05 -6.77 -1.89
C GLY A 35 1.47 -6.78 -2.06
N VAL A 36 2.01 -5.88 -2.89
CA VAL A 36 3.45 -5.75 -3.11
C VAL A 36 4.16 -5.27 -1.84
N ALA A 37 3.60 -4.29 -1.13
CA ALA A 37 4.16 -3.83 0.14
C ALA A 37 4.19 -4.95 1.19
N ALA A 38 3.11 -5.75 1.29
CA ALA A 38 3.05 -6.91 2.18
C ALA A 38 4.09 -7.98 1.80
N LEU A 39 4.24 -8.30 0.51
CA LEU A 39 5.26 -9.22 0.01
C LEU A 39 6.66 -8.74 0.40
N LEU A 40 6.97 -7.46 0.16
CA LEU A 40 8.27 -6.89 0.50
C LEU A 40 8.52 -6.91 2.00
N ARG A 41 7.51 -6.77 2.86
CA ARG A 41 7.68 -6.92 4.32
C ARG A 41 7.96 -8.37 4.70
N ALA A 42 7.22 -9.31 4.12
CA ALA A 42 7.30 -10.75 4.39
C ALA A 42 8.61 -11.38 3.88
N GLU A 43 9.21 -10.84 2.81
CA GLU A 43 10.39 -11.40 2.15
C GLU A 43 11.63 -10.49 2.29
N PRO A 44 12.40 -10.59 3.40
CA PRO A 44 13.57 -9.74 3.64
C PRO A 44 14.63 -9.81 2.53
N SER A 45 14.83 -10.98 1.92
CA SER A 45 15.80 -11.17 0.84
C SER A 45 15.42 -10.37 -0.40
N LEU A 46 14.15 -10.43 -0.81
CA LEU A 46 13.63 -9.65 -1.94
C LEU A 46 13.77 -8.15 -1.65
N ARG A 47 13.33 -7.70 -0.47
CA ARG A 47 13.42 -6.30 -0.05
C ARG A 47 14.86 -5.78 -0.04
N ARG A 48 15.81 -6.60 0.43
CA ARG A 48 17.23 -6.24 0.43
C ARG A 48 17.75 -6.02 -1.00
N ILE A 49 17.44 -6.93 -1.92
CA ILE A 49 17.89 -6.80 -3.32
C ILE A 49 17.20 -5.60 -3.98
N ALA A 50 15.89 -5.42 -3.79
CA ALA A 50 15.12 -4.32 -4.37
C ALA A 50 15.55 -2.93 -3.86
N THR A 51 16.22 -2.85 -2.71
CA THR A 51 16.69 -1.58 -2.12
C THR A 51 18.20 -1.44 -2.10
N ASP A 52 18.95 -2.38 -2.66
CA ASP A 52 20.41 -2.30 -2.72
C ASP A 52 20.83 -1.15 -3.64
N ALA A 53 21.68 -0.26 -3.13
CA ALA A 53 22.19 0.90 -3.86
C ALA A 53 23.38 0.55 -4.76
N ALA A 54 24.05 -0.60 -4.53
CA ALA A 54 25.16 -1.07 -5.34
C ALA A 54 24.72 -1.86 -6.57
N THR A 55 23.49 -2.40 -6.55
CA THR A 55 22.91 -3.14 -7.68
C THR A 55 22.36 -2.16 -8.72
N ASP A 56 22.62 -2.45 -10.00
CA ASP A 56 22.10 -1.68 -11.13
C ASP A 56 20.56 -1.52 -11.07
N ALA A 57 20.09 -0.32 -11.41
CA ALA A 57 18.67 0.02 -11.30
C ALA A 57 17.81 -0.84 -12.24
N ALA A 58 18.26 -1.10 -13.47
CA ALA A 58 17.52 -1.91 -14.42
C ALA A 58 17.45 -3.38 -13.97
N ALA A 59 18.53 -3.90 -13.37
CA ALA A 59 18.52 -5.24 -12.76
C ALA A 59 17.49 -5.37 -11.62
N LYS A 60 17.41 -4.39 -10.71
CA LYS A 60 16.41 -4.39 -9.63
C LYS A 60 14.98 -4.30 -10.16
N SER A 61 14.74 -3.39 -11.09
CA SER A 61 13.43 -3.24 -11.74
C SER A 61 13.02 -4.53 -12.47
N GLY A 62 13.95 -5.16 -13.20
CA GLY A 62 13.70 -6.42 -13.91
C GLY A 62 13.35 -7.58 -12.97
N LEU A 63 14.07 -7.71 -11.85
CA LEU A 63 13.77 -8.72 -10.83
C LEU A 63 12.37 -8.55 -10.25
N VAL A 64 12.04 -7.32 -9.80
CA VAL A 64 10.72 -7.04 -9.22
C VAL A 64 9.60 -7.30 -10.23
N ARG A 65 9.80 -6.91 -11.50
CA ARG A 65 8.85 -7.21 -12.57
C ARG A 65 8.67 -8.71 -12.78
N SER A 66 9.76 -9.48 -12.87
CA SER A 66 9.70 -10.94 -13.03
C SER A 66 8.98 -11.64 -11.87
N VAL A 67 9.16 -11.16 -10.64
CA VAL A 67 8.46 -11.73 -9.46
C VAL A 67 6.96 -11.46 -9.50
N LEU A 68 6.54 -10.30 -10.00
CA LEU A 68 5.16 -9.81 -9.96
C LEU A 68 4.37 -10.04 -11.26
N GLU A 69 5.05 -10.45 -12.34
CA GLU A 69 4.44 -10.72 -13.63
C GLU A 69 3.26 -11.71 -13.51
N GLY A 70 2.12 -11.34 -14.11
CA GLY A 70 0.88 -12.13 -14.05
C GLY A 70 0.16 -12.14 -12.69
N LYS A 71 0.71 -11.49 -11.65
CA LYS A 71 0.11 -11.44 -10.30
C LYS A 71 -0.58 -10.11 -10.00
N VAL A 72 -0.16 -9.04 -10.67
CA VAL A 72 -0.68 -7.68 -10.53
C VAL A 72 -1.03 -7.11 -11.91
N ALA A 73 -1.83 -6.05 -11.95
CA ALA A 73 -2.14 -5.34 -13.18
C ALA A 73 -0.89 -4.68 -13.80
N ALA A 74 -0.92 -4.41 -15.10
CA ALA A 74 0.24 -3.86 -15.83
C ALA A 74 0.70 -2.50 -15.27
N GLU A 75 -0.23 -1.61 -14.93
CA GLU A 75 0.10 -0.31 -14.32
C GLU A 75 0.79 -0.47 -12.96
N SER A 76 0.30 -1.38 -12.12
CA SER A 76 0.87 -1.73 -10.82
C SER A 76 2.27 -2.33 -10.96
N LEU A 77 2.46 -3.22 -11.95
CA LEU A 77 3.75 -3.82 -12.30
C LEU A 77 4.77 -2.76 -12.70
N ASP A 78 4.33 -1.80 -13.53
CA ASP A 78 5.15 -0.68 -13.97
C ASP A 78 5.58 0.22 -12.82
N LEU A 79 4.65 0.53 -11.92
CA LEU A 79 4.92 1.37 -10.75
C LEU A 79 5.84 0.67 -9.75
N ALA A 80 5.61 -0.60 -9.44
CA ALA A 80 6.45 -1.40 -8.54
C ALA A 80 7.86 -1.61 -9.12
N GLY A 81 7.96 -1.92 -10.41
CA GLY A 81 9.24 -2.03 -11.12
C GLY A 81 10.01 -0.70 -11.12
N ALA A 82 9.32 0.42 -11.35
CA ALA A 82 9.93 1.75 -11.26
C ALA A 82 10.43 2.04 -9.84
N ALA A 83 9.64 1.77 -8.81
CA ALA A 83 10.00 2.00 -7.41
C ALA A 83 11.28 1.25 -7.00
N ALA A 84 11.49 0.03 -7.49
CA ALA A 84 12.70 -0.75 -7.26
C ALA A 84 13.97 -0.16 -7.92
N GLY A 85 13.78 0.60 -9.00
CA GLY A 85 14.86 1.32 -9.68
C GLY A 85 15.28 2.61 -8.96
N LEU A 86 14.50 3.06 -7.98
CA LEU A 86 14.77 4.29 -7.22
C LEU A 86 15.66 4.06 -6.01
N ARG A 87 16.03 5.17 -5.36
CA ARG A 87 16.94 5.18 -4.21
C ARG A 87 16.16 5.34 -2.91
N TRP A 88 16.40 4.42 -1.99
CA TRP A 88 15.76 4.40 -0.67
C TRP A 88 16.80 4.60 0.42
N THR A 89 16.48 5.48 1.38
CA THR A 89 17.33 5.76 2.55
C THR A 89 17.39 4.55 3.49
N ALA A 90 16.28 3.83 3.67
CA ALA A 90 16.23 2.57 4.40
C ALA A 90 15.48 1.49 3.60
N SER A 91 15.86 0.23 3.75
CA SER A 91 15.24 -0.87 3.01
C SER A 91 13.73 -1.02 3.24
N ARG A 92 13.21 -0.59 4.41
CA ARG A 92 11.76 -0.59 4.67
C ARG A 92 11.01 0.50 3.90
N ASP A 93 11.68 1.60 3.55
CA ASP A 93 11.04 2.79 2.99
C ASP A 93 10.37 2.49 1.65
N LEU A 94 10.88 1.53 0.86
CA LEU A 94 10.23 1.08 -0.36
C LEU A 94 8.84 0.49 -0.08
N ALA A 95 8.71 -0.41 0.90
CA ALA A 95 7.42 -1.02 1.24
C ALA A 95 6.47 0.01 1.88
N ASP A 96 7.00 0.93 2.69
CA ASP A 96 6.23 2.01 3.30
C ASP A 96 5.70 2.99 2.23
N ALA A 97 6.52 3.31 1.22
CA ALA A 97 6.12 4.18 0.12
C ALA A 97 5.08 3.54 -0.80
N LEU A 98 5.21 2.25 -1.12
CA LEU A 98 4.21 1.53 -1.92
C LEU A 98 2.87 1.42 -1.18
N GLU A 99 2.89 1.12 0.12
CA GLU A 99 1.67 1.15 0.95
C GLU A 99 1.03 2.54 0.95
N HIS A 100 1.83 3.60 1.09
CA HIS A 100 1.31 4.95 1.10
C HIS A 100 0.70 5.36 -0.26
N LEU A 101 1.34 5.00 -1.37
CA LEU A 101 0.79 5.17 -2.71
C LEU A 101 -0.48 4.33 -2.89
N GLY A 102 -0.55 3.14 -2.29
CA GLY A 102 -1.76 2.33 -2.28
C GLY A 102 -2.94 3.05 -1.63
N VAL A 103 -2.72 3.66 -0.46
CA VAL A 103 -3.72 4.52 0.21
C VAL A 103 -4.14 5.68 -0.69
N GLU A 104 -3.19 6.41 -1.28
CA GLU A 104 -3.51 7.52 -2.18
C GLU A 104 -4.34 7.07 -3.40
N ALA A 105 -4.01 5.90 -3.95
CA ALA A 105 -4.73 5.31 -5.08
C ALA A 105 -6.17 4.96 -4.69
N ILE A 106 -6.38 4.27 -3.57
CA ILE A 106 -7.73 3.93 -3.06
C ILE A 106 -8.55 5.19 -2.78
N VAL A 107 -7.98 6.18 -2.09
CA VAL A 107 -8.66 7.45 -1.80
C VAL A 107 -9.06 8.16 -3.09
N SER A 108 -8.17 8.20 -4.10
CA SER A 108 -8.48 8.81 -5.39
C SER A 108 -9.56 8.05 -6.18
N SER A 109 -9.69 6.74 -5.95
CA SER A 109 -10.68 5.89 -6.63
C SER A 109 -12.11 6.07 -6.11
N ALA A 110 -12.28 6.63 -4.90
CA ALA A 110 -13.59 6.72 -4.25
C ALA A 110 -14.60 7.60 -5.00
N GLY A 111 -14.12 8.57 -5.79
CA GLY A 111 -14.97 9.50 -6.57
C GLY A 111 -15.78 10.51 -5.75
N ASP A 112 -16.01 10.24 -4.46
CA ASP A 112 -16.69 11.11 -3.50
C ASP A 112 -15.84 11.22 -2.22
N ALA A 113 -14.95 12.20 -2.19
CA ALA A 113 -14.03 12.41 -1.07
C ALA A 113 -14.75 12.80 0.23
N GLY A 114 -15.86 13.55 0.13
CA GLY A 114 -16.63 13.97 1.29
C GLY A 114 -17.30 12.79 1.97
N ARG A 115 -17.96 11.92 1.20
CA ARG A 115 -18.53 10.68 1.73
C ARG A 115 -17.47 9.75 2.32
N LEU A 116 -16.33 9.58 1.64
CA LEU A 116 -15.24 8.76 2.16
C LEU A 116 -14.73 9.30 3.51
N GLU A 117 -14.54 10.61 3.65
CA GLU A 117 -14.13 11.23 4.90
C GLU A 117 -15.14 10.98 6.03
N ASP A 118 -16.42 11.19 5.77
CA ASP A 118 -17.50 10.95 6.73
C ASP A 118 -17.56 9.47 7.18
N GLU A 119 -17.41 8.55 6.22
CA GLU A 119 -17.39 7.12 6.50
C GLU A 119 -16.16 6.71 7.32
N LEU A 120 -14.95 7.16 6.95
CA LEU A 120 -13.72 6.89 7.72
C LEU A 120 -13.80 7.46 9.13
N PHE A 121 -14.36 8.65 9.31
CA PHE A 121 -14.62 9.23 10.62
C PHE A 121 -15.59 8.35 11.43
N SER A 122 -16.68 7.93 10.80
CA SER A 122 -17.70 7.05 11.42
C SER A 122 -17.12 5.69 11.81
N VAL A 123 -16.30 5.07 10.96
CA VAL A 123 -15.59 3.81 11.29
C VAL A 123 -14.61 4.03 12.44
N GLY A 124 -13.84 5.12 12.42
CA GLY A 124 -12.93 5.48 13.51
C GLY A 124 -13.66 5.64 14.85
N GLN A 125 -14.81 6.32 14.85
CA GLN A 125 -15.64 6.46 16.04
C GLN A 125 -16.23 5.11 16.48
N LEU A 126 -16.73 4.30 15.55
CA LEU A 126 -17.26 2.96 15.83
C LEU A 126 -16.21 2.07 16.51
N VAL A 127 -14.97 2.04 16.00
CA VAL A 127 -13.86 1.30 16.64
C VAL A 127 -13.53 1.89 18.01
N ASN A 128 -13.60 3.22 18.16
CA ASN A 128 -13.26 3.86 19.43
C ASN A 128 -14.28 3.64 20.54
N ASP A 129 -15.56 3.66 20.20
CA ASP A 129 -16.65 3.55 21.16
C ASP A 129 -16.92 2.08 21.56
N ASN A 130 -16.39 1.11 20.79
CA ASN A 130 -16.58 -0.32 21.03
C ASN A 130 -15.28 -1.00 21.47
N HIS A 131 -15.11 -1.16 22.79
CA HIS A 131 -13.91 -1.78 23.38
C HIS A 131 -13.64 -3.20 22.86
N GLU A 132 -14.67 -4.03 22.70
CA GLU A 132 -14.53 -5.39 22.17
C GLU A 132 -14.00 -5.39 20.73
N LEU A 133 -14.53 -4.51 19.87
CA LEU A 133 -14.06 -4.35 18.50
C LEU A 133 -12.60 -3.86 18.46
N ARG A 134 -12.26 -2.86 19.27
CA ARG A 134 -10.88 -2.37 19.38
C ARG A 134 -9.92 -3.48 19.83
N ASN A 135 -10.29 -4.26 20.84
CA ASN A 135 -9.48 -5.38 21.31
C ASN A 135 -9.32 -6.44 20.22
N ALA A 136 -10.43 -6.80 19.57
CA ALA A 136 -10.49 -7.76 18.47
C ALA A 136 -9.59 -7.35 17.28
N LEU A 137 -9.49 -6.06 16.94
CA LEU A 137 -8.63 -5.56 15.86
C LEU A 137 -7.16 -5.40 16.28
N SER A 138 -6.90 -5.08 17.53
CA SER A 138 -5.53 -4.90 18.06
C SER A 138 -4.86 -6.19 18.55
N ASP A 139 -5.63 -7.27 18.76
CA ASP A 139 -5.12 -8.56 19.25
C ASP A 139 -4.06 -9.16 18.29
N PRO A 140 -2.78 -9.30 18.71
CA PRO A 140 -1.74 -9.86 17.86
C PRO A 140 -1.89 -11.38 17.61
N ALA A 141 -2.69 -12.09 18.41
CA ALA A 141 -2.95 -13.52 18.22
C ALA A 141 -3.95 -13.80 17.08
N ARG A 142 -4.77 -12.82 16.71
CA ARG A 142 -5.71 -12.94 15.59
C ARG A 142 -5.02 -12.71 14.25
N SER A 143 -5.29 -13.59 13.30
CA SER A 143 -4.74 -13.47 11.94
C SER A 143 -5.27 -12.23 11.21
N ALA A 144 -4.50 -11.71 10.26
CA ALA A 144 -4.95 -10.60 9.42
C ALA A 144 -6.24 -10.93 8.65
N SER A 145 -6.40 -12.17 8.19
CA SER A 145 -7.61 -12.63 7.49
C SER A 145 -8.84 -12.62 8.39
N ASP A 146 -8.68 -12.98 9.66
CA ASP A 146 -9.77 -12.98 10.65
C ASP A 146 -10.21 -11.55 11.01
N LYS A 147 -9.24 -10.63 11.16
CA LYS A 147 -9.52 -9.20 11.35
C LYS A 147 -10.18 -8.57 10.12
N ALA A 148 -9.72 -8.92 8.92
CA ALA A 148 -10.33 -8.47 7.67
C ALA A 148 -11.77 -8.96 7.55
N ALA A 149 -12.04 -10.24 7.83
CA ALA A 149 -13.39 -10.81 7.81
C ALA A 149 -14.34 -10.10 8.80
N LEU A 150 -13.85 -9.73 9.98
CA LEU A 150 -14.63 -8.94 10.95
C LEU A 150 -14.99 -7.56 10.39
N LEU A 151 -14.04 -6.86 9.77
CA LEU A 151 -14.29 -5.55 9.14
C LEU A 151 -15.25 -5.67 7.95
N THR A 152 -15.06 -6.67 7.08
CA THR A 152 -15.97 -6.95 5.97
C THR A 152 -17.39 -7.19 6.48
N ALA A 153 -17.58 -8.06 7.47
CA ALA A 153 -18.91 -8.33 8.04
C ALA A 153 -19.57 -7.07 8.63
N LEU A 154 -18.77 -6.11 9.11
CA LEU A 154 -19.26 -4.87 9.69
C LEU A 154 -19.67 -3.85 8.63
N LEU A 155 -18.87 -3.71 7.56
CA LEU A 155 -18.94 -2.62 6.58
C LEU A 155 -19.59 -3.01 5.25
N ASP A 156 -19.69 -4.31 4.94
CA ASP A 156 -20.24 -4.79 3.67
C ASP A 156 -21.66 -4.25 3.42
N GLY A 157 -21.86 -3.70 2.22
CA GLY A 157 -23.09 -3.03 1.82
C GLY A 157 -23.43 -1.72 2.55
N LYS A 158 -22.57 -1.23 3.47
CA LYS A 158 -22.82 -0.03 4.28
C LYS A 158 -21.84 1.11 4.02
N ALA A 159 -20.66 0.81 3.50
CA ALA A 159 -19.62 1.78 3.17
C ALA A 159 -19.25 1.70 1.68
N LEU A 160 -18.54 2.71 1.20
CA LEU A 160 -17.86 2.67 -0.09
C LEU A 160 -16.82 1.54 -0.10
N PRO A 161 -16.54 0.92 -1.26
CA PRO A 161 -15.43 -0.04 -1.37
C PRO A 161 -14.06 0.53 -0.97
N ALA A 162 -13.90 1.86 -0.99
CA ALA A 162 -12.66 2.55 -0.62
C ALA A 162 -12.50 2.83 0.88
N THR A 163 -13.53 2.59 1.69
CA THR A 163 -13.56 2.79 3.15
C THR A 163 -13.03 1.55 3.87
#